data_AF-A0A1H2W6S3-F1
#
_entry.id   AF-A0A1H2W6S3-F1
#
_cell.length_a   1.000
_cell.length_b   1.000
_cell.length_c   1.000
_cell.angle_alpha   90.00
_cell.angle_beta   90.00
_cell.angle_gamma   90.00
#
_symmetry.space_group_name_H-M   'P 1'
#
loop_
_entity.id
_entity.type
_entity.pdbx_description
1 polymer ?
#
loop_
_entity_poly.entity_id
_entity_poly.type
_entity_poly.pdbx_seq_one_letter_code
_entity_poly.pdbx_strand_id
1 'polypeptide(L)' 'MRILLAEDEKRMAAALVALLKQEKYDVDHMAGGAQAFKMVVRNSAISLLIQQKQH' A
#
# COMPACT_ATOMS: atom_id res chain seq x y z
N MET A 1 11.49 4.90 5.80
CA MET A 1 11.11 4.45 4.44
C MET A 1 9.59 4.46 4.36
N ARG A 2 9.00 5.01 3.29
CA ARG A 2 7.55 5.15 3.14
C ARG A 2 7.01 4.06 2.22
N ILE A 3 5.93 3.40 2.63
CA ILE A 3 5.25 2.32 1.91
C ILE A 3 3.90 2.83 1.45
N LEU A 4 3.58 2.57 0.18
CA LEU A 4 2.22 2.71 -0.33
C LEU A 4 1.60 1.32 -0.45
N LEU A 5 0.59 1.05 0.37
CA LEU A 5 -0.17 -0.18 0.39
C LEU A 5 -1.38 -0.03 -0.55
N ALA A 6 -1.42 -0.83 -1.62
CA ALA A 6 -2.59 -0.92 -2.49
C ALA A 6 -3.36 -2.20 -2.17
N GLU A 7 -4.44 -2.07 -1.39
CA GLU A 7 -5.24 -3.20 -0.90
C GLU A 7 -6.72 -2.82 -0.86
N ASP A 8 -7.57 -3.54 -1.58
CA ASP A 8 -9.00 -3.23 -1.73
C ASP A 8 -9.86 -3.87 -0.63
N GLU A 9 -9.42 -5.00 -0.05
CA GLU A 9 -10.10 -5.64 1.06
C GLU A 9 -9.78 -4.92 2.38
N LYS A 10 -10.81 -4.32 2.98
CA LYS A 10 -10.67 -3.41 4.13
C LYS A 10 -10.06 -4.06 5.37
N ARG A 11 -10.41 -5.31 5.67
CA ARG A 11 -9.89 -6.00 6.87
C ARG A 11 -8.42 -6.35 6.69
N MET A 12 -8.02 -6.77 5.50
CA MET A 12 -6.65 -7.06 5.12
C MET A 12 -5.81 -5.80 5.11
N ALA A 13 -6.30 -4.71 4.52
CA ALA A 13 -5.65 -3.41 4.56
C ALA A 13 -5.37 -2.95 6.01
N ALA A 14 -6.38 -3.04 6.89
CA ALA A 14 -6.22 -2.64 8.29
C ALA A 14 -5.18 -3.48 9.03
N ALA A 15 -5.17 -4.80 8.82
CA ALA A 15 -4.20 -5.71 9.43
C ALA A 15 -2.76 -5.43 8.94
N LEU A 16 -2.59 -5.26 7.62
CA LEU A 16 -1.29 -4.95 7.01
C LEU A 16 -0.75 -3.58 7.46
N VAL A 17 -1.60 -2.55 7.50
CA VAL A 17 -1.22 -1.23 8.02
C VAL A 17 -0.78 -1.32 9.49
N ALA A 18 -1.49 -2.08 10.31
CA ALA A 18 -1.13 -2.25 11.72
C ALA A 18 0.25 -2.91 11.88
N LEU A 19 0.51 -4.00 11.15
CA LEU A 19 1.80 -4.70 11.15
C LEU A 19 2.95 -3.77 10.70
N LEU A 20 2.78 -3.10 9.57
CA LEU A 20 3.81 -2.21 9.01
C LEU A 20 4.11 -1.01 9.93
N LYS A 21 3.10 -0.46 10.61
CA LYS A 21 3.31 0.60 11.60
C LYS A 21 4.03 0.08 12.84
N GLN A 22 3.80 -1.17 13.24
CA GLN A 22 4.51 -1.82 14.34
C GLN A 22 6.02 -1.92 14.05
N GLU A 23 6.37 -2.19 12.78
CA GLU A 23 7.74 -2.19 12.26
C GLU A 23 8.29 -0.78 11.95
N LYS A 24 7.57 0.28 12.35
CA LYS A 24 7.95 1.69 12.20
C LYS A 24 8.05 2.19 10.75
N TYR A 25 7.34 1.56 9.83
CA TYR A 25 7.16 2.12 8.49
C TYR A 25 6.13 3.25 8.49
N ASP A 26 6.36 4.26 7.65
CA ASP A 26 5.36 5.26 7.31
C ASP A 26 4.50 4.70 6.17
N VAL A 27 3.18 4.60 6.36
CA VAL A 27 2.30 3.83 5.46
C VAL A 27 1.13 4.68 4.99
N ASP A 28 1.06 4.88 3.67
CA ASP A 28 -0.13 5.38 2.98
C ASP A 28 -0.92 4.18 2.42
N HIS A 29 -2.25 4.18 2.56
CA HIS A 29 -3.12 3.11 2.05
C HIS A 29 -4.02 3.65 0.93
N MET A 30 -4.20 2.83 -0.11
CA MET A 30 -5.15 3.05 -1.20
C MET A 30 -5.92 1.77 -1.50
N ALA A 31 -7.21 1.90 -1.76
CA ALA A 31 -8.10 0.77 -2.05
C ALA A 31 -8.00 0.22 -3.48
N GLY A 32 -7.03 0.66 -4.30
CA GLY A 32 -6.97 0.23 -5.69
C GLY A 32 -5.62 0.48 -6.37
N GLY A 33 -5.16 -0.53 -7.11
CA GLY A 33 -3.86 -0.51 -7.78
C GLY A 33 -3.69 0.62 -8.81
N ALA A 34 -4.75 1.02 -9.53
CA ALA A 34 -4.67 2.11 -10.51
C ALA A 34 -4.45 3.50 -9.85
N GLN A 35 -5.00 3.72 -8.66
CA GLN A 35 -4.78 4.94 -7.90
C GLN A 35 -3.35 4.95 -7.34
N ALA A 36 -2.91 3.81 -6.82
CA ALA A 36 -1.56 3.65 -6.32
C ALA A 36 -0.50 3.84 -7.41
N PHE A 37 -0.73 3.28 -8.60
CA PHE A 37 0.14 3.47 -9.77
C PHE A 37 0.28 4.94 -10.16
N LYS A 38 -0.84 5.69 -10.23
CA LYS A 38 -0.80 7.14 -10.51
C LYS A 38 0.02 7.92 -9.48
N MET A 39 0.05 7.47 -8.22
CA MET A 39 0.80 8.14 -7.16
C MET A 39 2.31 7.86 -7.25
N VAL A 40 2.72 6.62 -7.57
CA VAL A 40 4.13 6.24 -7.74
C VAL A 40 4.74 6.87 -8.99
N VAL A 41 4.00 6.93 -10.10
CA VAL A 41 4.46 7.60 -11.33
C VAL A 41 4.73 9.09 -11.10
N ARG A 42 4.05 9.72 -10.12
CA ARG A 42 4.29 11.11 -9.72
C ARG A 42 5.43 11.28 -8.70
N ASN A 43 5.87 10.22 -8.03
CA ASN A 43 6.79 10.32 -6.91
C ASN A 43 7.73 9.11 -6.83
N SER A 44 8.97 9.27 -7.32
CA SER A 44 9.95 8.20 -7.53
C SER A 44 10.53 7.57 -6.26
N ALA A 45 10.20 8.09 -5.07
CA ALA A 45 10.75 7.64 -3.78
C ALA A 45 9.85 6.69 -2.99
N ILE A 46 8.74 6.20 -3.56
CA ILE A 46 7.75 5.36 -2.86
C ILE A 46 7.85 3.91 -3.33
N SER A 47 8.03 2.97 -2.40
CA SER A 47 7.94 1.53 -2.68
C SER A 47 6.48 1.06 -2.61
N LEU A 48 6.04 0.35 -3.66
CA LEU A 48 4.67 -0.10 -3.84
C LEU A 48 4.54 -1.60 -3.55
N LEU A 49 3.61 -1.98 -2.66
CA LEU A 49 3.26 -3.38 -2.42
C LEU A 49 1.87 -3.64 -3.01
N ILE A 50 1.82 -4.39 -4.12
CA ILE A 50 0.57 -4.86 -4.75
C ILE A 50 0.45 -6.36 -4.45
N GLN A 51 -0.54 -6.77 -3.65
CA GLN A 51 -1.01 -8.16 -3.66
C GLN A 51 -2.23 -8.27 -4.56
N GLN A 52 -2.00 -8.54 -5.85
CA GLN A 52 -3.08 -8.99 -6.72
C GLN A 52 -3.37 -10.46 -6.38
N LYS A 53 -4.53 -10.74 -5.77
CA LYS A 53 -5.11 -12.09 -5.85
C LYS A 53 -5.50 -12.33 -7.30
N GLN A 54 -4.63 -12.98 -8.06
CA GLN A 54 -5.05 -13.60 -9.32
C GLN A 54 -5.97 -14.76 -8.96
N HIS A 55 -7.26 -14.58 -9.24
CA HIS A 55 -8.18 -15.68 -9.51
C HIS A 55 -8.30 -15.83 -11.01
#